data_AF-A0A7L2HF98-F1
#
_entry.id   AF-A0A7L2HF98-F1
#
_cell.length_a   1.000
_cell.length_b   1.000
_cell.length_c   1.000
_cell.angle_alpha   90.00
_cell.angle_beta   90.00
_cell.angle_gamma   90.00
#
_symmetry.space_group_name_H-M   'P 1'
#
loop_
_entity.id
_entity.type
_entity.pdbx_description
1 polymer ?
#
loop_
_entity_poly.entity_id
_entity_poly.type
_entity_poly.pdbx_seq_one_letter_code
_entity_poly.pdbx_strand_id
1 'polypeptide(L)'
;MFSLGSWLPALPGLAWGWALVDTLLQGLVGACAVSVLCSLLKVYLYIQCLNDPERQVEKETIRTQRRVLEPLHVVVLTGVLALVGSRVAALVVLEFSLRAVSTVLSLGKGAHSSQLYLLCQYSLGCGVSCGLSFLLEGAPHGTCNLVLAAGLAGLLATYARRLARHVCTLYELHSRARYCGICILLLAAGHGIPRLLRNALAVTFVVADLAAVVLINRDFLSTAEAVRFWTPLTICYTLLVIYMQEEPRQSAGGRPVYQTVLIRMGGLFILLLTVGRWTDVLHVLVSLLGELWCLLHAGVMLEACRRQ
;
A
#
# COMPACT_ATOMS: atom_id res chain seq x y z
N MET A 1 -48.44 -31.04 17.69
CA MET A 1 -47.89 -30.08 16.70
C MET A 1 -46.45 -29.83 17.10
N PHE A 2 -45.52 -30.58 16.52
CA PHE A 2 -44.08 -30.47 16.80
C PHE A 2 -43.41 -29.70 15.67
N SER A 3 -42.74 -28.61 16.03
CA SER A 3 -42.06 -27.70 15.13
C SER A 3 -40.84 -28.38 14.48
N LEU A 4 -40.88 -28.52 13.16
CA LEU A 4 -39.83 -29.11 12.30
C LEU A 4 -38.71 -28.11 11.94
N GLY A 5 -38.49 -27.07 12.76
CA GLY A 5 -37.61 -25.94 12.43
C GLY A 5 -36.22 -25.91 13.08
N SER A 6 -35.89 -26.82 14.01
CA SER A 6 -34.67 -26.69 14.84
C SER A 6 -33.51 -27.63 14.48
N TRP A 7 -33.59 -28.37 13.36
CA TRP A 7 -32.62 -29.41 13.00
C TRP A 7 -31.92 -29.21 11.64
N LEU A 8 -32.02 -28.04 11.00
CA LEU A 8 -31.14 -27.76 9.87
C LEU A 8 -29.79 -27.21 10.38
N PRO A 9 -28.67 -27.91 10.15
CA PRO A 9 -27.36 -27.28 10.24
C PRO A 9 -27.33 -26.15 9.21
N ALA A 10 -26.97 -24.94 9.64
CA ALA A 10 -26.75 -23.81 8.75
C ALA A 10 -25.81 -24.25 7.61
N LEU A 11 -26.28 -24.15 6.36
CA LEU A 11 -25.52 -24.58 5.19
C LEU A 11 -24.11 -23.98 5.23
N PRO A 12 -23.05 -24.80 5.34
CA PRO A 12 -21.68 -24.30 5.35
C PRO A 12 -21.31 -23.61 4.03
N GLY A 13 -21.99 -23.91 2.91
CA GLY A 13 -21.71 -23.28 1.62
C GLY A 13 -21.95 -21.77 1.58
N LEU A 14 -22.93 -21.24 2.32
CA LEU A 14 -23.25 -19.80 2.28
C LEU A 14 -22.22 -18.99 3.10
N ALA A 15 -21.79 -19.52 4.26
CA ALA A 15 -20.81 -18.87 5.13
C ALA A 15 -19.43 -18.73 4.46
N TRP A 16 -19.02 -19.74 3.66
CA TRP A 16 -17.80 -19.68 2.85
C TRP A 16 -17.90 -18.62 1.73
N GLY A 17 -19.08 -18.47 1.12
CA GLY A 17 -19.34 -17.46 0.11
C GLY A 17 -19.20 -16.03 0.65
N TRP A 18 -19.83 -15.74 1.79
CA TRP A 18 -19.76 -14.40 2.40
C TRP A 18 -18.35 -14.06 2.90
N ALA A 19 -17.65 -15.01 3.51
CA ALA A 19 -16.27 -14.80 3.96
C ALA A 19 -15.32 -14.52 2.79
N LEU A 20 -15.49 -15.21 1.65
CA LEU A 20 -14.71 -14.94 0.44
C LEU A 20 -15.05 -13.57 -0.18
N VAL A 21 -16.32 -13.19 -0.16
CA VAL A 21 -16.75 -11.85 -0.62
C VAL A 21 -16.13 -10.77 0.26
N ASP A 22 -16.08 -10.97 1.57
CA ASP A 22 -15.48 -10.02 2.50
C ASP A 22 -13.97 -9.87 2.29
N THR A 23 -13.23 -10.96 2.11
CA THR A 23 -11.79 -10.87 1.82
C THR A 23 -11.52 -10.20 0.48
N LEU A 24 -12.32 -10.47 -0.55
CA LEU A 24 -12.22 -9.82 -1.85
C LEU A 24 -12.54 -8.32 -1.79
N LEU A 25 -13.59 -7.93 -1.07
CA LEU A 25 -13.97 -6.53 -0.88
C LEU A 25 -12.91 -5.77 -0.08
N GLN A 26 -12.35 -6.38 0.97
CA GLN A 26 -11.25 -5.81 1.74
C GLN A 26 -10.00 -5.62 0.85
N GLY A 27 -9.63 -6.64 0.08
CA GLY A 27 -8.55 -6.54 -0.91
C GLY A 27 -8.79 -5.45 -1.96
N LEU A 28 -10.05 -5.28 -2.39
CA LEU A 28 -10.44 -4.25 -3.35
C LEU A 28 -10.28 -2.85 -2.75
N VAL A 29 -10.67 -2.64 -1.49
CA VAL A 29 -10.47 -1.35 -0.80
C VAL A 29 -8.98 -1.02 -0.71
N GLY A 30 -8.14 -1.98 -0.30
CA GLY A 30 -6.70 -1.81 -0.26
C GLY A 30 -6.11 -1.47 -1.65
N ALA A 31 -6.49 -2.21 -2.69
CA ALA A 31 -6.04 -1.95 -4.06
C ALA A 31 -6.50 -0.58 -4.59
N CYS A 32 -7.72 -0.14 -4.24
CA CYS A 32 -8.22 1.19 -4.57
C CYS A 32 -7.38 2.29 -3.90
N ALA A 33 -6.99 2.12 -2.64
CA ALA A 33 -6.13 3.08 -1.95
C ALA A 33 -4.77 3.24 -2.66
N VAL A 34 -4.15 2.12 -3.07
CA VAL A 34 -2.91 2.13 -3.86
C VAL A 34 -3.11 2.82 -5.21
N SER A 35 -4.25 2.57 -5.88
CA SER A 35 -4.60 3.21 -7.14
C SER A 35 -4.75 4.74 -7.02
N VAL A 36 -5.37 5.22 -5.93
CA VAL A 36 -5.50 6.66 -5.63
C VAL A 36 -4.12 7.28 -5.42
N LEU A 37 -3.29 6.69 -4.55
CA LEU A 37 -1.92 7.13 -4.30
C LEU A 37 -1.12 7.22 -5.61
N CYS A 38 -1.13 6.16 -6.41
CA CYS A 38 -0.43 6.10 -7.68
C CYS A 38 -0.93 7.15 -8.68
N SER A 39 -2.25 7.34 -8.80
CA SER A 39 -2.84 8.33 -9.71
C SER A 39 -2.49 9.77 -9.32
N LEU A 40 -2.54 10.11 -8.03
CA LEU A 40 -2.18 11.45 -7.54
C LEU A 40 -0.69 11.72 -7.69
N LEU A 41 0.16 10.73 -7.41
CA LEU A 41 1.59 10.86 -7.56
C LEU A 41 2.01 10.97 -9.03
N LYS A 42 1.33 10.25 -9.95
CA LYS A 42 1.49 10.43 -11.40
C LYS A 42 1.17 11.85 -11.82
N VAL A 43 0.08 12.44 -11.31
CA VAL A 43 -0.28 13.84 -11.59
C VAL A 43 0.82 14.78 -11.11
N TYR A 44 1.30 14.61 -9.87
CA TYR A 44 2.37 15.42 -9.30
C TYR A 44 3.66 15.33 -10.13
N LEU A 45 4.16 14.12 -10.40
CA LEU A 45 5.39 13.92 -11.18
C LEU A 45 5.23 14.42 -12.62
N TYR A 46 4.08 14.22 -13.24
CA TYR A 46 3.83 14.71 -14.60
C TYR A 46 3.92 16.24 -14.69
N ILE A 47 3.36 16.97 -13.71
CA ILE A 47 3.47 18.43 -13.64
C ILE A 47 4.93 18.83 -13.43
N GLN A 48 5.66 18.12 -12.58
CA GLN A 48 7.07 18.39 -12.31
C GLN A 48 7.94 18.18 -13.57
N CYS A 49 7.77 17.06 -14.28
CA CYS A 49 8.46 16.78 -15.55
C CYS A 49 8.10 17.77 -16.67
N LEU A 50 6.93 18.43 -16.62
CA LEU A 50 6.58 19.46 -17.59
C LEU A 50 7.29 20.78 -17.36
N ASN A 51 7.67 21.09 -16.13
CA ASN A 51 8.41 22.30 -15.80
C ASN A 51 9.91 22.19 -16.17
N ASP A 52 10.43 20.96 -16.33
CA ASP A 52 11.83 20.69 -16.65
C ASP A 52 12.00 20.18 -18.11
N PRO A 53 12.65 20.93 -19.02
CA PRO A 53 12.78 20.55 -20.42
C PRO A 53 13.65 19.30 -20.66
N GLU A 54 14.56 18.97 -19.74
CA GLU A 54 15.42 17.77 -19.84
C GLU A 54 14.66 16.46 -19.52
N ARG A 55 13.45 16.53 -18.95
CA ARG A 55 12.67 15.37 -18.49
C ARG A 55 11.57 14.93 -19.47
N GLN A 56 11.61 15.38 -20.72
CA GLN A 56 10.58 15.07 -21.72
C GLN A 56 10.51 13.58 -22.11
N VAL A 57 11.61 12.84 -22.06
CA VAL A 57 11.62 11.39 -22.35
C VAL A 57 10.83 10.60 -21.30
N GLU A 58 10.89 11.02 -20.03
CA GLU A 58 10.16 10.40 -18.92
C GLU A 58 8.65 10.70 -18.98
N LYS A 59 8.27 11.86 -19.53
CA LYS A 59 6.87 12.21 -19.81
C LYS A 59 6.22 11.20 -20.75
N GLU A 60 6.92 10.76 -21.80
CA GLU A 60 6.38 9.83 -22.80
C GLU A 60 6.26 8.40 -22.28
N THR A 61 7.20 7.94 -21.45
CA THR A 61 7.14 6.62 -20.81
C THR A 61 6.03 6.54 -19.76
N ILE A 62 5.84 7.58 -18.95
CA ILE A 62 4.71 7.67 -18.00
C ILE A 62 3.35 7.68 -18.75
N ARG A 63 3.29 8.30 -19.94
CA ARG A 63 2.08 8.37 -20.76
C ARG A 63 1.73 7.04 -21.44
N THR A 64 2.72 6.24 -21.83
CA THR A 64 2.53 4.97 -22.56
C THR A 64 2.16 3.79 -21.65
N GLN A 65 2.65 3.77 -20.40
CA GLN A 65 2.32 2.75 -19.39
C GLN A 65 0.81 2.69 -18.99
N ARG A 66 -0.02 3.58 -19.55
CA ARG A 66 -1.27 4.09 -18.96
C ARG A 66 -2.56 3.36 -19.30
N ARG A 67 -2.68 2.64 -20.42
CA ARG A 67 -4.00 2.19 -20.92
C ARG A 67 -4.45 0.80 -20.46
N VAL A 68 -3.53 -0.16 -20.35
CA VAL A 68 -3.88 -1.56 -20.01
C VAL A 68 -3.35 -1.96 -18.64
N LEU A 69 -2.23 -1.37 -18.20
CA LEU A 69 -1.57 -1.78 -16.96
C LEU A 69 -2.29 -1.31 -15.71
N GLU A 70 -3.02 -0.19 -15.74
CA GLU A 70 -3.75 0.34 -14.57
C GLU A 70 -4.92 -0.53 -14.11
N PRO A 71 -5.87 -0.95 -14.97
CA PRO A 71 -6.93 -1.86 -14.54
C PRO A 71 -6.37 -3.23 -14.14
N LEU A 72 -5.37 -3.74 -14.88
CA LEU A 72 -4.71 -5.00 -14.55
C LEU A 72 -4.04 -4.93 -13.18
N HIS A 73 -3.35 -3.84 -12.87
CA HIS A 73 -2.69 -3.65 -11.59
C HIS A 73 -3.67 -3.71 -10.43
N VAL A 74 -4.84 -3.04 -10.54
CA VAL A 74 -5.87 -3.08 -9.49
C VAL A 74 -6.45 -4.48 -9.33
N VAL A 75 -6.72 -5.21 -10.41
CA VAL A 75 -7.26 -6.58 -10.35
C VAL A 75 -6.28 -7.54 -9.70
N VAL A 76 -5.02 -7.53 -10.14
CA VAL A 76 -3.95 -8.38 -9.57
C VAL A 76 -3.75 -8.05 -8.09
N LEU A 77 -3.64 -6.76 -7.74
CA LEU A 77 -3.42 -6.33 -6.37
C LEU A 77 -4.61 -6.64 -5.46
N THR A 78 -5.84 -6.57 -5.97
CA THR A 78 -7.05 -6.99 -5.23
C THR A 78 -6.97 -8.46 -4.86
N GLY A 79 -6.62 -9.33 -5.83
CA GLY A 79 -6.46 -10.76 -5.58
C GLY A 79 -5.34 -11.05 -4.58
N VAL A 80 -4.18 -10.40 -4.74
CA VAL A 80 -3.05 -10.56 -3.81
C VAL A 80 -3.44 -10.12 -2.40
N LEU A 81 -4.02 -8.93 -2.21
CA LEU A 81 -4.40 -8.42 -0.90
C LEU A 81 -5.53 -9.24 -0.25
N ALA A 82 -6.40 -9.87 -1.05
CA ALA A 82 -7.41 -10.79 -0.54
C ALA A 82 -6.84 -12.14 -0.08
N LEU A 83 -5.72 -12.57 -0.66
CA LEU A 83 -5.00 -13.81 -0.33
C LEU A 83 -4.01 -13.64 0.83
N VAL A 84 -3.53 -12.42 1.08
CA VAL A 84 -2.56 -12.15 2.15
C VAL A 84 -3.27 -12.24 3.51
N GLY A 85 -2.73 -13.07 4.40
CA GLY A 85 -3.24 -13.17 5.77
C GLY A 85 -3.02 -11.88 6.58
N SER A 86 -3.95 -11.59 7.50
CA SER A 86 -3.94 -10.40 8.37
C SER A 86 -2.64 -10.23 9.16
N ARG A 87 -2.08 -11.34 9.68
CA ARG A 87 -0.80 -11.36 10.40
C ARG A 87 0.38 -10.90 9.53
N VAL A 88 0.48 -11.41 8.30
CA VAL A 88 1.55 -11.02 7.37
C VAL A 88 1.36 -9.57 6.91
N ALA A 89 0.12 -9.16 6.61
CA ALA A 89 -0.19 -7.77 6.30
C ALA A 89 0.23 -6.81 7.44
N ALA A 90 -0.06 -7.16 8.69
CA ALA A 90 0.32 -6.38 9.87
C ALA A 90 1.85 -6.27 10.03
N LEU A 91 2.58 -7.37 9.83
CA LEU A 91 4.05 -7.37 9.88
C LEU A 91 4.66 -6.49 8.78
N VAL A 92 4.11 -6.53 7.56
CA VAL A 92 4.57 -5.67 6.45
C VAL A 92 4.32 -4.19 6.73
N VAL A 93 3.20 -3.85 7.38
CA VAL A 93 2.90 -2.47 7.77
C VAL A 93 3.91 -1.97 8.81
N LEU A 94 4.11 -2.73 9.88
CA LEU A 94 5.06 -2.37 10.95
C LEU A 94 6.51 -2.29 10.45
N GLU A 95 6.92 -3.23 9.60
CA GLU A 95 8.20 -3.24 8.90
C GLU A 95 8.41 -1.89 8.21
N PHE A 96 7.42 -1.47 7.40
CA PHE A 96 7.50 -0.26 6.61
C PHE A 96 7.49 0.99 7.49
N SER A 97 6.63 1.04 8.51
CA SER A 97 6.52 2.18 9.43
C SER A 97 7.84 2.41 10.18
N LEU A 98 8.48 1.35 10.68
CA LEU A 98 9.78 1.44 11.34
C LEU A 98 10.87 1.95 10.39
N ARG A 99 10.91 1.44 9.15
CA ARG A 99 11.83 1.91 8.13
C ARG A 99 11.58 3.38 7.79
N ALA A 100 10.32 3.78 7.61
CA ALA A 100 9.95 5.15 7.28
C ALA A 100 10.41 6.11 8.40
N VAL A 101 10.12 5.80 9.65
CA VAL A 101 10.58 6.59 10.81
C VAL A 101 12.10 6.65 10.87
N SER A 102 12.79 5.53 10.68
CA SER A 102 14.27 5.48 10.68
C SER A 102 14.88 6.36 9.58
N THR A 103 14.33 6.31 8.36
CA THR A 103 14.80 7.15 7.25
C THR A 103 14.53 8.64 7.49
N VAL A 104 13.39 8.99 8.09
CA VAL A 104 13.04 10.39 8.43
C VAL A 104 13.91 10.92 9.56
N LEU A 105 14.25 10.08 10.54
CA LEU A 105 15.09 10.46 11.68
C LEU A 105 16.57 10.61 11.27
N SER A 106 17.02 9.81 10.29
CA SER A 106 18.43 9.72 9.89
C SER A 106 18.82 10.64 8.74
N LEU A 107 17.89 10.99 7.85
CA LEU A 107 18.10 11.99 6.82
C LEU A 107 17.40 13.29 7.22
N GLY A 108 18.19 14.33 7.49
CA GLY A 108 17.68 15.70 7.60
C GLY A 108 16.83 16.06 6.38
N LYS A 109 15.63 16.60 6.67
CA LYS A 109 14.61 17.18 5.76
C LYS A 109 15.07 17.44 4.31
N GLY A 110 14.43 16.78 3.34
CA GLY A 110 14.21 17.44 2.04
C GLY A 110 14.00 16.54 0.82
N ALA A 111 14.92 15.62 0.53
CA ALA A 111 15.05 15.10 -0.84
C ALA A 111 14.27 13.81 -1.16
N HIS A 112 14.03 12.91 -0.19
CA HIS A 112 13.51 11.55 -0.49
C HIS A 112 12.01 11.32 -0.24
N SER A 113 11.22 12.37 -0.01
CA SER A 113 9.80 12.21 0.37
C SER A 113 8.93 11.56 -0.73
N SER A 114 9.19 11.87 -2.00
CA SER A 114 8.49 11.30 -3.16
C SER A 114 8.82 9.82 -3.37
N GLN A 115 10.07 9.41 -3.09
CA GLN A 115 10.50 8.02 -3.16
C GLN A 115 9.80 7.17 -2.08
N LEU A 116 9.67 7.69 -0.84
CA LEU A 116 8.94 7.00 0.23
C LEU A 116 7.47 6.74 -0.15
N TYR A 117 6.81 7.67 -0.83
CA TYR A 117 5.44 7.47 -1.33
C TYR A 117 5.32 6.39 -2.42
N LEU A 118 6.38 6.13 -3.19
CA LEU A 118 6.39 5.04 -4.16
C LEU A 118 6.62 3.69 -3.47
N LEU A 119 7.52 3.63 -2.50
CA LEU A 119 7.80 2.38 -1.77
C LEU A 119 6.66 1.97 -0.84
N CYS A 120 5.82 2.92 -0.37
CA CYS A 120 4.72 2.61 0.53
C CYS A 120 3.48 2.00 -0.15
N GLN A 121 3.47 1.84 -1.47
CA GLN A 121 2.27 1.38 -2.19
C GLN A 121 1.71 0.07 -1.66
N TYR A 122 2.55 -0.96 -1.57
CA TYR A 122 2.10 -2.27 -1.11
C TYR A 122 1.76 -2.25 0.39
N SER A 123 2.59 -1.61 1.23
CA SER A 123 2.32 -1.49 2.67
C SER A 123 1.07 -0.66 2.99
N LEU A 124 0.75 0.34 2.17
CA LEU A 124 -0.51 1.11 2.25
C LEU A 124 -1.72 0.19 2.00
N GLY A 125 -1.64 -0.66 0.97
CA GLY A 125 -2.70 -1.64 0.68
C GLY A 125 -2.93 -2.58 1.87
N CYS A 126 -1.85 -3.15 2.42
CA CYS A 126 -1.90 -3.97 3.62
C CYS A 126 -2.45 -3.20 4.83
N GLY A 127 -2.02 -1.95 5.03
CA GLY A 127 -2.43 -1.12 6.16
C GLY A 127 -3.90 -0.73 6.14
N VAL A 128 -4.42 -0.39 4.96
CA VAL A 128 -5.86 -0.15 4.77
C VAL A 128 -6.65 -1.42 5.01
N SER A 129 -6.19 -2.57 4.52
CA SER A 129 -6.83 -3.87 4.81
C SER A 129 -6.83 -4.15 6.32
N CYS A 130 -5.70 -4.01 7.01
CA CYS A 130 -5.61 -4.21 8.47
C CYS A 130 -6.53 -3.25 9.25
N GLY A 131 -6.49 -1.96 8.91
CA GLY A 131 -7.33 -0.95 9.53
C GLY A 131 -8.82 -1.23 9.34
N LEU A 132 -9.22 -1.67 8.14
CA LEU A 132 -10.60 -2.02 7.84
C LEU A 132 -11.06 -3.27 8.61
N SER A 133 -10.22 -4.29 8.72
CA SER A 133 -10.53 -5.46 9.56
C SER A 133 -10.70 -5.09 11.03
N PHE A 134 -9.86 -4.19 11.55
CA PHE A 134 -9.96 -3.72 12.94
C PHE A 134 -11.20 -2.86 13.18
N LEU A 135 -11.52 -1.94 12.26
CA LEU A 135 -12.67 -1.03 12.40
C LEU A 135 -14.02 -1.72 12.24
N LEU A 136 -14.08 -2.80 11.44
CA LEU A 136 -15.31 -3.55 11.19
C LEU A 136 -15.52 -4.72 12.16
N GLU A 137 -14.57 -4.98 13.03
CA GLU A 137 -14.67 -6.06 14.00
C GLU A 137 -15.80 -5.82 15.00
N GLY A 138 -16.75 -6.76 15.09
CA GLY A 138 -17.92 -6.64 15.95
C GLY A 138 -19.05 -5.75 15.40
N ALA A 139 -18.98 -5.29 14.15
CA ALA A 139 -20.04 -4.50 13.54
C ALA A 139 -21.27 -5.36 13.18
N PRO A 140 -22.51 -4.92 13.48
CA PRO A 140 -23.73 -5.70 13.22
C PRO A 140 -24.04 -5.93 11.72
N HIS A 141 -23.43 -5.14 10.83
CA HIS A 141 -23.54 -5.26 9.37
C HIS A 141 -22.16 -5.10 8.68
N GLY A 142 -21.17 -5.92 9.09
CA GLY A 142 -19.80 -5.85 8.58
C GLY A 142 -19.70 -5.88 7.05
N THR A 143 -20.41 -6.79 6.39
CA THR A 143 -20.38 -6.95 4.92
C THR A 143 -20.95 -5.72 4.19
N CYS A 144 -22.07 -5.15 4.65
CA CYS A 144 -22.66 -3.95 4.04
C CYS A 144 -21.75 -2.73 4.20
N ASN A 145 -21.15 -2.56 5.39
CA ASN A 145 -20.18 -1.49 5.63
C ASN A 145 -18.94 -1.65 4.73
N LEU A 146 -18.53 -2.89 4.49
CA LEU A 146 -17.42 -3.23 3.60
C LEU A 146 -17.76 -2.95 2.13
N VAL A 147 -18.97 -3.28 1.67
CA VAL A 147 -19.47 -2.91 0.34
C VAL A 147 -19.50 -1.39 0.17
N LEU A 148 -19.97 -0.66 1.19
CA LEU A 148 -19.97 0.80 1.18
C LEU A 148 -18.55 1.36 1.10
N ALA A 149 -17.63 0.82 1.90
CA ALA A 149 -16.22 1.20 1.87
C ALA A 149 -15.58 0.92 0.50
N ALA A 150 -15.85 -0.25 -0.09
CA ALA A 150 -15.41 -0.61 -1.44
C ALA A 150 -15.99 0.31 -2.51
N GLY A 151 -17.27 0.68 -2.39
CA GLY A 151 -17.92 1.64 -3.28
C GLY A 151 -17.28 3.02 -3.22
N LEU A 152 -17.05 3.56 -2.01
CA LEU A 152 -16.41 4.86 -1.81
C LEU A 152 -14.94 4.86 -2.28
N ALA A 153 -14.18 3.82 -1.93
CA ALA A 153 -12.80 3.65 -2.37
C ALA A 153 -12.70 3.52 -3.90
N GLY A 154 -13.62 2.76 -4.51
CA GLY A 154 -13.75 2.63 -5.95
C GLY A 154 -14.08 3.96 -6.64
N LEU A 155 -15.02 4.73 -6.09
CA LEU A 155 -15.35 6.07 -6.58
C LEU A 155 -14.12 6.99 -6.53
N LEU A 156 -13.44 7.08 -5.39
CA LEU A 156 -12.19 7.83 -5.23
C LEU A 156 -11.13 7.41 -6.25
N ALA A 157 -10.91 6.11 -6.42
CA ALA A 157 -9.96 5.58 -7.41
C ALA A 157 -10.38 5.92 -8.85
N THR A 158 -11.67 5.91 -9.18
CA THR A 158 -12.14 6.29 -10.53
C THR A 158 -11.97 7.79 -10.78
N TYR A 159 -12.25 8.65 -9.81
CA TYR A 159 -12.04 10.10 -9.91
C TYR A 159 -10.55 10.43 -10.03
N ALA A 160 -9.70 9.82 -9.20
CA ALA A 160 -8.25 10.00 -9.27
C ALA A 160 -7.69 9.55 -10.62
N ARG A 161 -8.13 8.40 -11.15
CA ARG A 161 -7.76 7.94 -12.49
C ARG A 161 -8.29 8.84 -13.60
N ARG A 162 -9.51 9.38 -13.48
CA ARG A 162 -10.06 10.35 -14.46
C ARG A 162 -9.25 11.64 -14.44
N LEU A 163 -8.86 12.13 -13.27
CA LEU A 163 -8.00 13.30 -13.10
C LEU A 163 -6.62 13.06 -13.73
N ALA A 164 -5.95 11.97 -13.38
CA ALA A 164 -4.68 11.58 -14.00
C ALA A 164 -4.83 11.42 -15.53
N ARG A 165 -5.97 10.86 -15.97
CA ARG A 165 -6.28 10.72 -17.39
C ARG A 165 -6.47 12.06 -18.11
N HIS A 166 -7.07 13.03 -17.46
CA HIS A 166 -7.26 14.36 -18.00
C HIS A 166 -5.93 15.13 -18.05
N VAL A 167 -5.17 15.11 -16.95
CA VAL A 167 -3.93 15.87 -16.81
C VAL A 167 -2.88 15.40 -17.82
N CYS A 168 -2.55 14.10 -17.91
CA CYS A 168 -1.48 13.69 -18.84
C CYS A 168 -1.85 13.79 -20.34
N THR A 169 -3.10 14.11 -20.71
CA THR A 169 -3.49 14.30 -22.12
C THR A 169 -3.72 15.74 -22.50
N LEU A 170 -4.33 16.54 -21.60
CA LEU A 170 -4.89 17.84 -21.94
C LEU A 170 -4.24 18.98 -21.16
N TYR A 171 -3.44 18.69 -20.13
CA TYR A 171 -2.89 19.74 -19.26
C TYR A 171 -2.08 20.78 -20.02
N GLU A 172 -1.27 20.37 -21.00
CA GLU A 172 -0.43 21.30 -21.78
C GLU A 172 -1.25 22.26 -22.67
N LEU A 173 -2.37 21.78 -23.21
CA LEU A 173 -3.28 22.59 -24.03
C LEU A 173 -4.12 23.51 -23.13
N HIS A 174 -4.64 22.96 -22.03
CA HIS A 174 -5.54 23.65 -21.11
C HIS A 174 -4.81 24.66 -20.22
N SER A 175 -3.54 24.44 -19.89
CA SER A 175 -2.74 25.40 -19.11
C SER A 175 -2.46 26.68 -19.89
N ARG A 176 -2.22 26.57 -21.21
CA ARG A 176 -2.01 27.73 -22.10
C ARG A 176 -3.28 28.53 -22.33
N ALA A 177 -4.41 27.86 -22.53
CA ALA A 177 -5.66 28.50 -22.91
C ALA A 177 -6.62 28.79 -21.72
N ARG A 178 -6.27 28.38 -20.49
CA ARG A 178 -6.96 28.66 -19.21
C ARG A 178 -8.50 28.50 -19.22
N TYR A 179 -9.04 27.52 -19.94
CA TYR A 179 -10.49 27.30 -20.02
C TYR A 179 -11.01 26.14 -19.16
N CYS A 180 -10.15 25.39 -18.47
CA CYS A 180 -10.55 24.24 -17.65
C CYS A 180 -10.33 24.51 -16.16
N GLY A 181 -11.42 24.53 -15.38
CA GLY A 181 -11.36 24.75 -13.93
C GLY A 181 -10.47 23.76 -13.18
N ILE A 182 -10.43 22.49 -13.61
CA ILE A 182 -9.56 21.46 -13.02
C ILE A 182 -8.07 21.81 -13.21
N CYS A 183 -7.67 22.17 -14.43
CA CYS A 183 -6.28 22.53 -14.73
C CYS A 183 -5.88 23.85 -14.06
N ILE A 184 -6.79 24.81 -13.96
CA ILE A 184 -6.55 26.08 -13.23
C ILE A 184 -6.38 25.82 -11.74
N LEU A 185 -7.25 24.98 -11.14
CA LEU A 185 -7.13 24.58 -9.74
C LEU A 185 -5.80 23.86 -9.49
N LEU A 186 -5.38 22.99 -10.41
CA LEU A 186 -4.11 22.28 -10.32
C LEU A 186 -2.91 23.22 -10.46
N LEU A 187 -3.01 24.27 -11.28
CA LEU A 187 -1.99 25.30 -11.41
C LEU A 187 -1.87 26.14 -10.13
N ALA A 188 -3.01 26.49 -9.51
CA ALA A 188 -3.05 27.29 -8.29
C ALA A 188 -2.68 26.48 -7.02
N ALA A 189 -3.14 25.23 -6.93
CA ALA A 189 -3.05 24.41 -5.72
C ALA A 189 -2.19 23.14 -5.89
N GLY A 190 -1.50 22.96 -7.02
CA GLY A 190 -0.69 21.76 -7.32
C GLY A 190 0.40 21.47 -6.29
N HIS A 191 0.99 22.52 -5.71
CA HIS A 191 1.97 22.42 -4.61
C HIS A 191 1.38 21.83 -3.32
N GLY A 192 0.05 21.81 -3.18
CA GLY A 192 -0.66 21.22 -2.04
C GLY A 192 -0.78 19.69 -2.09
N ILE A 193 -0.62 19.07 -3.27
CA ILE A 193 -0.76 17.61 -3.45
C ILE A 193 0.16 16.81 -2.53
N PRO A 194 1.49 17.06 -2.46
CA PRO A 194 2.37 16.29 -1.57
C PRO A 194 2.05 16.49 -0.09
N ARG A 195 1.55 17.67 0.30
CA ARG A 195 1.13 17.94 1.69
C ARG A 195 -0.12 17.15 2.05
N LEU A 196 -1.11 17.13 1.15
CA LEU A 196 -2.33 16.33 1.31
C LEU A 196 -1.98 14.85 1.41
N LEU A 197 -1.12 14.35 0.51
CA LEU A 197 -0.71 12.96 0.47
C LEU A 197 0.03 12.55 1.75
N ARG A 198 0.96 13.39 2.23
CA ARG A 198 1.65 13.19 3.50
C ARG A 198 0.68 13.03 4.65
N ASN A 199 -0.28 13.95 4.77
CA ASN A 199 -1.23 13.95 5.87
C ASN A 199 -2.16 12.72 5.80
N ALA A 200 -2.64 12.38 4.61
CA ALA A 200 -3.47 11.19 4.40
C ALA A 200 -2.72 9.89 4.71
N LEU A 201 -1.48 9.76 4.24
CA LEU A 201 -0.62 8.61 4.56
C LEU A 201 -0.31 8.55 6.06
N ALA A 202 0.00 9.68 6.71
CA ALA A 202 0.24 9.72 8.16
C ALA A 202 -0.97 9.20 8.94
N VAL A 203 -2.18 9.68 8.64
CA VAL A 203 -3.41 9.19 9.28
C VAL A 203 -3.62 7.70 9.01
N THR A 204 -3.41 7.27 7.76
CA THR A 204 -3.63 5.87 7.37
C THR A 204 -2.65 4.94 8.09
N PHE A 205 -1.35 5.28 8.14
CA PHE A 205 -0.34 4.48 8.83
C PHE A 205 -0.52 4.49 10.34
N VAL A 206 -0.96 5.60 10.96
CA VAL A 206 -1.29 5.62 12.40
C VAL A 206 -2.42 4.63 12.73
N VAL A 207 -3.50 4.62 11.94
CA VAL A 207 -4.61 3.68 12.12
C VAL A 207 -4.16 2.25 11.83
N ALA A 208 -3.36 2.06 10.79
CA ALA A 208 -2.85 0.75 10.38
C ALA A 208 -1.87 0.16 11.41
N ASP A 209 -0.99 0.97 12.00
CA ASP A 209 -0.04 0.55 13.04
C ASP A 209 -0.81 0.14 14.31
N LEU A 210 -1.81 0.93 14.72
CA LEU A 210 -2.68 0.56 15.84
C LEU A 210 -3.40 -0.78 15.57
N ALA A 211 -3.98 -0.94 14.38
CA ALA A 211 -4.65 -2.16 13.97
C ALA A 211 -3.67 -3.34 13.90
N ALA A 212 -2.46 -3.14 13.36
CA ALA A 212 -1.43 -4.16 13.24
C ALA A 212 -0.98 -4.67 14.61
N VAL A 213 -0.75 -3.78 15.58
CA VAL A 213 -0.41 -4.15 16.95
C VAL A 213 -1.54 -4.95 17.59
N VAL A 214 -2.79 -4.53 17.43
CA VAL A 214 -3.95 -5.27 17.98
C VAL A 214 -4.10 -6.65 17.33
N LEU A 215 -4.01 -6.73 16.00
CA LEU A 215 -4.12 -7.99 15.25
C LEU A 215 -3.03 -8.98 15.67
N ILE A 216 -1.78 -8.51 15.77
CA ILE A 216 -0.65 -9.36 16.20
C ILE A 216 -0.82 -9.78 17.65
N ASN A 217 -1.27 -8.89 18.54
CA ASN A 217 -1.45 -9.19 19.96
C ASN A 217 -2.58 -10.20 20.21
N ARG A 218 -3.66 -10.16 19.43
CA ARG A 218 -4.78 -11.10 19.55
C ARG A 218 -4.43 -12.53 19.18
N ASP A 219 -3.42 -12.73 18.34
CA ASP A 219 -2.97 -14.08 17.98
C ASP A 219 -2.16 -14.78 19.10
N PHE A 220 -1.84 -14.10 20.20
CA PHE A 220 -1.15 -14.71 21.35
C PHE A 220 -2.13 -14.98 22.50
N LEU A 221 -2.09 -16.21 23.02
CA LEU A 221 -2.93 -16.67 24.13
C LEU A 221 -2.50 -16.07 25.50
N SER A 222 -1.27 -15.55 25.63
CA SER A 222 -0.77 -14.90 26.86
C SER A 222 0.19 -13.72 26.59
N THR A 223 0.15 -12.71 27.47
CA THR A 223 1.02 -11.51 27.40
C THR A 223 2.52 -11.84 27.54
N ALA A 224 2.86 -12.95 28.21
CA ALA A 224 4.23 -13.42 28.37
C ALA A 224 4.79 -14.07 27.09
N GLU A 225 3.98 -14.80 26.33
CA GLU A 225 4.35 -15.35 25.01
C GLU A 225 4.47 -14.24 23.97
N ALA A 226 3.58 -13.24 24.02
CA ALA A 226 3.65 -12.06 23.15
C ALA A 226 4.97 -11.30 23.31
N VAL A 227 5.43 -11.08 24.55
CA VAL A 227 6.71 -10.39 24.84
C VAL A 227 7.92 -11.21 24.40
N ARG A 228 7.90 -12.53 24.58
CA ARG A 228 8.96 -13.45 24.11
C ARG A 228 9.07 -13.49 22.58
N PHE A 229 7.98 -13.21 21.86
CA PHE A 229 8.01 -13.10 20.40
C PHE A 229 8.39 -11.70 19.91
N TRP A 230 7.87 -10.66 20.57
CA TRP A 230 8.18 -9.27 20.25
C TRP A 230 9.65 -8.92 20.43
N THR A 231 10.32 -9.44 21.46
CA THR A 231 11.72 -9.07 21.73
C THR A 231 12.70 -9.55 20.64
N PRO A 232 12.71 -10.81 20.17
CA PRO A 232 13.55 -11.24 19.05
C PRO A 232 13.14 -10.60 17.73
N LEU A 233 11.84 -10.46 17.45
CA LEU A 233 11.35 -9.80 16.23
C LEU A 233 11.82 -8.35 16.17
N THR A 234 11.59 -7.57 17.23
CA THR A 234 12.01 -6.18 17.28
C THR A 234 13.53 -6.06 17.25
N ILE A 235 14.29 -6.92 17.93
CA ILE A 235 15.77 -6.90 17.95
C ILE A 235 16.36 -7.32 16.59
N CYS A 236 15.99 -8.47 16.04
CA CYS A 236 16.49 -8.92 14.73
C CYS A 236 16.09 -7.97 13.61
N TYR A 237 14.89 -7.40 13.69
CA TYR A 237 14.38 -6.48 12.68
C TYR A 237 15.00 -5.07 12.82
N THR A 238 15.19 -4.55 14.04
CA THR A 238 15.96 -3.29 14.23
C THR A 238 17.41 -3.47 13.79
N LEU A 239 18.05 -4.61 14.08
CA LEU A 239 19.39 -4.90 13.57
C LEU A 239 19.43 -5.01 12.05
N LEU A 240 18.44 -5.63 11.41
CA LEU A 240 18.36 -5.71 9.94
C LEU A 240 18.09 -4.33 9.32
N VAL A 241 17.24 -3.50 9.92
CA VAL A 241 16.98 -2.12 9.47
C VAL A 241 18.23 -1.25 9.64
N ILE A 242 18.93 -1.35 10.77
CA ILE A 242 20.19 -0.63 11.02
C ILE A 242 21.26 -1.09 10.01
N TYR A 243 21.44 -2.40 9.83
CA TYR A 243 22.39 -2.95 8.87
C TYR A 243 22.10 -2.50 7.43
N MET A 244 20.84 -2.58 7.01
CA MET A 244 20.40 -2.13 5.68
C MET A 244 20.50 -0.62 5.49
N GLN A 245 20.59 0.16 6.57
CA GLN A 245 20.76 1.61 6.55
C GLN A 245 22.23 2.04 6.67
N GLU A 246 23.11 1.19 7.21
CA GLU A 246 24.56 1.37 7.21
C GLU A 246 25.18 1.02 5.85
N GLU A 247 24.69 0.01 5.14
CA GLU A 247 25.17 -0.36 3.80
C GLU A 247 25.10 0.77 2.73
N PRO A 248 24.07 1.64 2.66
CA PRO A 248 24.07 2.77 1.73
C PRO A 248 25.08 3.88 2.07
N ARG A 249 25.67 3.91 3.27
CA ARG A 249 26.77 4.84 3.59
C ARG A 249 28.12 4.38 3.02
N GLN A 250 28.29 3.09 2.74
CA GLN A 250 29.57 2.53 2.29
C GLN A 250 29.64 2.27 0.78
N SER A 251 28.50 2.09 0.10
CA SER A 251 28.47 1.83 -1.35
C SER A 251 28.10 3.09 -2.14
N ALA A 252 29.11 3.74 -2.72
CA ALA A 252 28.98 4.78 -3.74
C ALA A 252 28.50 4.22 -5.10
N GLY A 253 27.46 3.36 -5.09
CA GLY A 253 26.90 2.70 -6.26
C GLY A 253 25.53 2.13 -5.92
N GLY A 254 24.47 2.70 -6.51
CA GLY A 254 23.09 2.45 -6.13
C GLY A 254 22.68 0.98 -6.18
N ARG A 255 22.42 0.38 -5.01
CA ARG A 255 21.75 -0.94 -4.96
C ARG A 255 20.37 -0.86 -5.60
N PRO A 256 19.98 -1.88 -6.39
CA PRO A 256 18.65 -1.92 -6.98
C PRO A 256 17.59 -2.06 -5.88
N VAL A 257 16.52 -1.26 -5.94
CA VAL A 257 15.41 -1.29 -4.96
C VAL A 257 14.82 -2.70 -4.78
N TYR A 258 14.87 -3.52 -5.82
CA TYR A 258 14.48 -4.93 -5.78
C TYR A 258 15.31 -5.78 -4.79
N GLN A 259 16.62 -5.53 -4.68
CA GLN A 259 17.48 -6.28 -3.74
C GLN A 259 17.13 -5.94 -2.29
N THR A 260 16.80 -4.68 -2.00
CA THR A 260 16.35 -4.26 -0.68
C THR A 260 15.05 -4.96 -0.26
N VAL A 261 14.11 -5.12 -1.20
CA VAL A 261 12.83 -5.79 -0.96
C VAL A 261 13.01 -7.29 -0.73
N LEU A 262 13.88 -7.93 -1.52
CA LEU A 262 14.22 -9.34 -1.34
C LEU A 262 14.86 -9.63 0.02
N ILE A 263 15.81 -8.81 0.46
CA ILE A 263 16.48 -9.00 1.75
C ILE A 263 15.48 -8.85 2.90
N ARG A 264 14.61 -7.84 2.80
CA ARG A 264 13.58 -7.53 3.79
C ARG A 264 12.52 -8.63 3.91
N MET A 265 11.93 -9.03 2.79
CA MET A 265 10.97 -10.14 2.76
C MET A 265 11.64 -11.45 3.13
N GLY A 266 12.93 -11.64 2.80
CA GLY A 266 13.75 -12.76 3.26
C GLY A 266 13.93 -12.77 4.78
N GLY A 267 14.14 -11.62 5.41
CA GLY A 267 14.19 -11.48 6.87
C GLY A 267 12.85 -11.85 7.52
N LEU A 268 11.73 -11.35 6.99
CA LEU A 268 10.38 -11.73 7.44
C LEU A 268 10.10 -13.22 7.23
N PHE A 269 10.58 -13.79 6.12
CA PHE A 269 10.43 -15.21 5.81
C PHE A 269 11.19 -16.09 6.80
N ILE A 270 12.45 -15.78 7.11
CA ILE A 270 13.23 -16.52 8.12
C ILE A 270 12.55 -16.42 9.49
N LEU A 271 12.05 -15.24 9.84
CA LEU A 271 11.38 -15.04 11.12
C LEU A 271 10.06 -15.82 11.22
N LEU A 272 9.29 -15.90 10.14
CA LEU A 272 8.07 -16.69 10.10
C LEU A 272 8.35 -18.20 9.96
N LEU A 273 9.52 -18.60 9.46
CA LEU A 273 9.96 -19.99 9.56
C LEU A 273 10.34 -20.39 10.99
N THR A 274 10.91 -19.48 11.78
CA THR A 274 11.33 -19.79 13.15
C THR A 274 10.17 -19.78 14.15
N VAL A 275 9.10 -19.02 13.88
CA VAL A 275 8.00 -18.83 14.86
C VAL A 275 6.58 -18.87 14.27
N GLY A 276 6.44 -18.87 12.95
CA GLY A 276 5.14 -18.78 12.26
C GLY A 276 4.51 -20.14 11.94
N ARG A 277 3.26 -20.10 11.49
CA ARG A 277 2.59 -21.26 10.90
C ARG A 277 3.02 -21.42 9.44
N TRP A 278 2.99 -22.64 8.91
CA TRP A 278 3.26 -22.89 7.48
C TRP A 278 2.37 -22.06 6.53
N THR A 279 1.17 -21.70 6.96
CA THR A 279 0.27 -20.80 6.22
C THR A 279 0.83 -19.38 6.13
N ASP A 280 1.52 -18.89 7.15
CA ASP A 280 2.12 -17.55 7.17
C ASP A 280 3.30 -17.47 6.20
N VAL A 281 4.06 -18.57 6.06
CA VAL A 281 5.15 -18.69 5.10
C VAL A 281 4.64 -18.53 3.65
N LEU A 282 3.52 -19.17 3.31
CA LEU A 282 2.87 -19.01 2.01
C LEU A 282 2.38 -17.56 1.80
N HIS A 283 1.76 -16.96 2.84
CA HIS A 283 1.31 -15.57 2.77
C HIS A 283 2.47 -14.57 2.58
N VAL A 284 3.68 -14.85 3.11
CA VAL A 284 4.88 -14.03 2.83
C VAL A 284 5.28 -14.09 1.37
N LEU A 285 5.24 -15.27 0.75
CA LEU A 285 5.56 -15.42 -0.67
C LEU A 285 4.55 -14.67 -1.55
N VAL A 286 3.25 -14.79 -1.24
CA VAL A 286 2.20 -14.02 -1.90
C VAL A 286 2.43 -12.51 -1.71
N SER A 287 2.85 -12.11 -0.50
CA SER A 287 3.15 -10.73 -0.17
C SER A 287 4.36 -10.17 -0.92
N LEU A 288 5.42 -10.99 -1.08
CA LEU A 288 6.59 -10.65 -1.88
C LEU A 288 6.21 -10.44 -3.36
N LEU A 289 5.36 -11.31 -3.92
CA LEU A 289 4.87 -11.15 -5.29
C LEU A 289 4.07 -9.85 -5.45
N GLY A 290 3.21 -9.53 -4.48
CA GLY A 290 2.46 -8.27 -4.45
C GLY A 290 3.34 -7.04 -4.44
N GLU A 291 4.38 -7.05 -3.61
CA GLU A 291 5.31 -5.94 -3.53
C GLU A 291 6.16 -5.79 -4.79
N LEU A 292 6.67 -6.90 -5.35
CA LEU A 292 7.40 -6.88 -6.62
C LEU A 292 6.52 -6.36 -7.75
N TRP A 293 5.24 -6.72 -7.78
CA TRP A 293 4.28 -6.21 -8.75
C TRP A 293 4.05 -4.70 -8.62
N CYS A 294 3.92 -4.18 -7.39
CA CYS A 294 3.85 -2.74 -7.13
C CYS A 294 5.13 -2.02 -7.57
N LEU A 295 6.31 -2.58 -7.31
CA LEU A 295 7.58 -1.99 -7.71
C LEU A 295 7.80 -1.99 -9.22
N LEU A 296 7.44 -3.08 -9.91
CA LEU A 296 7.47 -3.14 -11.37
C LEU A 296 6.55 -2.07 -11.98
N HIS A 297 5.35 -1.87 -11.41
CA HIS A 297 4.45 -0.82 -11.84
C HIS A 297 4.99 0.59 -11.55
N ALA A 298 5.59 0.79 -10.37
CA ALA A 298 6.15 2.07 -9.95
C ALA A 298 7.52 2.38 -10.55
N GLY A 299 8.18 1.42 -11.21
CA GLY A 299 9.58 1.52 -11.64
C GLY A 299 9.90 2.73 -12.50
N VAL A 300 9.01 3.06 -13.46
CA VAL A 300 9.16 4.25 -14.32
C VAL A 300 9.10 5.55 -13.51
N MET A 301 8.17 5.63 -12.54
CA MET A 301 8.02 6.79 -11.67
C MET A 301 9.19 6.91 -10.67
N LEU A 302 9.72 5.77 -10.23
CA LEU A 302 10.82 5.71 -9.28
C LEU A 302 12.14 6.14 -9.93
N GLU A 303 12.36 5.79 -11.20
CA GLU A 303 13.50 6.27 -11.96
C GLU A 303 13.43 7.80 -12.17
N ALA A 304 12.25 8.33 -12.47
CA ALA A 304 12.03 9.78 -12.56
C ALA A 304 12.31 10.50 -11.22
N CYS A 305 11.92 9.90 -10.08
CA CYS A 305 12.22 10.43 -8.75
C CYS A 305 13.71 10.36 -8.40
N ARG A 306 14.46 9.35 -8.85
CA ARG A 306 15.90 9.22 -8.57
C ARG A 306 16.77 10.27 -9.23
N ARG A 307 16.27 10.85 -10.33
CA ARG A 307 16.96 11.92 -11.07
C ARG A 307 16.58 13.32 -10.57
N GLN A 308 15.88 13.43 -9.43
CA GLN A 308 15.58 14.67 -8.71
C GLN A 308 16.64 14.98 -7.66
#